data_AF-A0A352FVG2-F1
#
_entry.id   AF-A0A352FVG2-F1
#
_cell.length_a   1.000
_cell.length_b   1.000
_cell.length_c   1.000
_cell.angle_alpha   90.00
_cell.angle_beta   90.00
_cell.angle_gamma   90.00
#
_symmetry.space_group_name_H-M   'P 1'
#
loop_
_entity.id
_entity.type
_entity.pdbx_description
1 polymer ?
#
loop_
_entity_poly.entity_id
_entity_poly.type
_entity_poly.pdbx_seq_one_letter_code
_entity_poly.pdbx_strand_id
1 'polypeptide(L)'
;MKIVVRVISLVLALLICAVLYDLFFPRTTRMREFEPDEVARLETAMWRSYYEKQRARLFNQMTELLRTQYHMTPVKSNLVAYYAANAAFVFKEGKQRSDYEKALPDLIRFYNYVHNMSDIDFDVSKASKLELEWWIIHRQRAQHAPGDLDRALAELQAELYRVPVERVMEHGRLRAEAMTIRDTKAETTGVTEEDWAKINELLRQSWRSLAQAVKN
;
A
#
# COMPACT_ATOMS: atom_id res chain seq x y z
N MET A 1 23.64 3.55 41.14
CA MET A 1 24.21 3.64 39.77
C MET A 1 24.38 2.28 39.09
N LYS A 2 25.14 1.32 39.65
CA LYS A 2 25.38 -0.01 39.01
C LYS A 2 24.11 -0.84 38.75
N ILE A 3 23.13 -0.81 39.66
CA ILE A 3 21.85 -1.54 39.49
C ILE A 3 21.02 -0.91 38.36
N VAL A 4 20.91 0.42 38.33
CA VAL A 4 20.20 1.15 37.26
C VAL A 4 20.80 0.86 35.89
N VAL A 5 22.13 0.86 35.76
CA VAL A 5 22.82 0.53 34.50
C VAL A 5 22.56 -0.93 34.09
N ARG A 6 22.54 -1.89 35.03
CA ARG A 6 22.22 -3.30 34.74
C ARG A 6 20.77 -3.48 34.29
N VAL A 7 19.83 -2.79 34.93
CA VAL A 7 18.41 -2.83 34.55
C VAL A 7 18.21 -2.23 33.16
N ILE A 8 18.82 -1.07 32.87
CA ILE A 8 18.78 -0.46 31.53
C ILE A 8 19.36 -1.40 30.48
N SER A 9 20.51 -2.03 30.76
CA SER A 9 21.16 -2.96 29.83
C SER A 9 20.29 -4.19 29.56
N LEU A 10 19.64 -4.73 30.60
CA LEU A 10 18.72 -5.86 30.46
C LEU A 10 17.49 -5.47 29.61
N VAL A 11 16.88 -4.33 29.89
CA VAL A 11 15.73 -3.82 29.11
C VAL A 11 16.13 -3.62 27.66
N LEU A 12 17.29 -3.03 27.39
CA LEU A 12 17.80 -2.84 26.03
C LEU A 12 18.05 -4.18 25.33
N ALA A 13 18.64 -5.15 26.02
CA ALA A 13 18.85 -6.49 25.47
C ALA A 13 17.52 -7.19 25.13
N LEU A 14 16.51 -7.08 25.99
CA LEU A 14 15.17 -7.62 25.73
C LEU A 14 14.49 -6.93 24.54
N LEU A 15 14.63 -5.60 24.43
CA LEU A 15 14.12 -4.85 23.28
C LEU A 15 14.82 -5.27 21.98
N ILE A 16 16.15 -5.42 22.00
CA ILE A 16 16.90 -5.91 20.85
C ILE A 16 16.44 -7.33 20.48
N CYS A 17 16.33 -8.24 21.44
CA CYS A 17 15.82 -9.58 21.19
C CYS A 17 14.40 -9.58 20.62
N ALA A 18 13.51 -8.71 21.11
CA ALA A 18 12.15 -8.58 20.58
C ALA A 18 12.16 -8.07 19.13
N VAL A 19 13.00 -7.07 18.82
CA VAL A 19 13.19 -6.54 17.47
C VAL A 19 13.75 -7.61 16.53
N LEU A 20 14.77 -8.34 16.96
CA LEU A 20 15.37 -9.43 16.17
C LEU A 20 14.36 -10.56 15.95
N TYR A 21 13.60 -10.92 16.99
CA TYR A 21 12.55 -11.93 16.88
C TYR A 21 11.48 -11.51 15.87
N ASP A 22 10.98 -10.27 15.94
CA ASP A 22 10.01 -9.73 14.99
C ASP A 22 10.52 -9.79 13.55
N LEU A 23 11.77 -9.37 13.32
CA LEU A 23 12.41 -9.31 12.01
C LEU A 23 12.71 -10.68 11.41
N PHE A 24 13.26 -11.61 12.20
CA PHE A 24 13.82 -12.85 11.68
C PHE A 24 12.94 -14.09 11.90
N PHE A 25 12.00 -14.07 12.84
CA PHE A 25 11.14 -15.22 13.06
C PHE A 25 10.12 -15.35 11.92
N PRO A 26 10.00 -16.52 11.28
CA PRO A 26 9.07 -16.73 10.18
C PRO A 26 7.64 -16.63 10.70
N ARG A 27 6.79 -15.94 9.96
CA ARG A 27 5.35 -15.85 10.19
C ARG A 27 4.65 -15.86 8.86
N THR A 28 3.57 -16.65 8.79
CA THR A 28 2.66 -16.68 7.64
C THR A 28 1.33 -16.08 8.09
N THR A 29 0.81 -15.17 7.30
CA THR A 29 -0.44 -14.45 7.50
C THR A 29 -1.42 -14.88 6.42
N ARG A 30 -2.72 -14.83 6.74
CA ARG A 30 -3.78 -15.12 5.77
C ARG A 30 -4.12 -13.85 5.02
N MET A 31 -3.52 -13.67 3.86
CA MET A 31 -3.58 -12.41 3.12
C MET A 31 -5.01 -12.04 2.68
N ARG A 32 -5.87 -13.05 2.48
CA ARG A 32 -7.30 -12.87 2.11
C ARG A 32 -8.19 -12.41 3.26
N GLU A 33 -7.74 -12.50 4.51
CA GLU A 33 -8.53 -12.19 5.69
C GLU A 33 -8.20 -10.78 6.20
N PHE A 34 -8.73 -9.72 5.59
CA PHE A 34 -8.54 -8.34 6.06
C PHE A 34 -9.87 -7.63 6.30
N GLU A 35 -9.84 -6.55 7.10
CA GLU A 35 -11.01 -5.72 7.38
C GLU A 35 -11.17 -4.62 6.30
N PRO A 36 -12.05 -4.78 5.30
CA PRO A 36 -12.05 -3.92 4.12
C PRO A 36 -12.38 -2.45 4.43
N ASP A 37 -13.28 -2.21 5.38
CA ASP A 37 -13.66 -0.85 5.78
C ASP A 37 -12.52 -0.11 6.47
N GLU A 38 -11.70 -0.82 7.25
CA GLU A 38 -10.57 -0.21 7.93
C GLU A 38 -9.42 0.07 6.97
N VAL A 39 -9.17 -0.83 6.02
CA VAL A 39 -8.22 -0.58 4.92
C VAL A 39 -8.65 0.64 4.10
N ALA A 40 -9.94 0.75 3.75
CA ALA A 40 -10.47 1.91 3.04
C ALA A 40 -10.33 3.23 3.81
N ARG A 41 -10.61 3.21 5.13
CA ARG A 41 -10.43 4.37 6.02
C ARG A 41 -8.97 4.82 6.04
N LEU A 42 -8.04 3.87 6.17
CA LEU A 42 -6.61 4.14 6.21
C LEU A 42 -6.09 4.67 4.88
N GLU A 43 -6.46 4.06 3.75
CA GLU A 43 -6.08 4.54 2.42
C GLU A 43 -6.58 5.97 2.18
N THR A 44 -7.84 6.26 2.50
CA THR A 44 -8.39 7.63 2.40
C THR A 44 -7.58 8.61 3.26
N ALA A 45 -7.28 8.24 4.50
CA ALA A 45 -6.55 9.10 5.43
C ALA A 45 -5.09 9.33 4.99
N MET A 46 -4.48 8.33 4.34
CA MET A 46 -3.17 8.45 3.70
C MET A 46 -3.20 9.39 2.52
N TRP A 47 -4.21 9.29 1.63
CA TRP A 47 -4.35 10.19 0.50
C TRP A 47 -4.46 11.64 0.98
N ARG A 48 -5.31 11.92 1.96
CA ARG A 48 -5.41 13.25 2.60
C ARG A 48 -4.05 13.72 3.11
N SER A 49 -3.37 12.89 3.91
CA SER A 49 -2.09 13.25 4.53
C SER A 49 -0.97 13.47 3.50
N TYR A 50 -1.02 12.77 2.37
CA TYR A 50 -0.10 12.96 1.25
C TYR A 50 -0.27 14.35 0.61
N TYR A 51 -1.50 14.75 0.26
CA TYR A 51 -1.75 16.06 -0.34
C TYR A 51 -1.59 17.22 0.65
N GLU A 52 -1.92 17.00 1.93
CA GLU A 52 -1.69 17.95 3.03
C GLU A 52 -0.22 17.99 3.48
N LYS A 53 0.66 17.18 2.87
CA LYS A 53 2.10 17.09 3.17
C LYS A 53 2.42 16.71 4.63
N GLN A 54 1.52 16.00 5.30
CA GLN A 54 1.67 15.53 6.69
C GLN A 54 2.51 14.24 6.75
N ARG A 55 3.82 14.35 6.49
CA ARG A 55 4.72 13.19 6.30
C ARG A 55 4.73 12.18 7.46
N ALA A 56 4.81 12.65 8.70
CA ALA A 56 4.82 11.76 9.87
C ALA A 56 3.50 11.01 10.03
N ARG A 57 2.37 11.70 9.79
CA ARG A 57 1.04 11.09 9.83
C ARG A 57 0.85 10.08 8.71
N LEU A 58 1.26 10.43 7.48
CA LEU A 58 1.26 9.54 6.33
C LEU A 58 2.05 8.26 6.60
N PHE A 59 3.26 8.39 7.17
CA PHE A 59 4.09 7.23 7.49
C PHE A 59 3.41 6.33 8.54
N ASN A 60 2.87 6.92 9.61
CA ASN A 60 2.13 6.16 10.62
C ASN A 60 0.93 5.42 10.02
N GLN A 61 0.13 6.10 9.18
CA GLN A 61 -1.01 5.49 8.50
C GLN A 61 -0.58 4.38 7.53
N MET A 62 0.54 4.53 6.82
CA MET A 62 1.11 3.47 5.98
C MET A 62 1.48 2.24 6.82
N THR A 63 2.14 2.43 7.96
CA THR A 63 2.47 1.29 8.85
C THR A 63 1.23 0.64 9.43
N GLU A 64 0.17 1.39 9.71
CA GLU A 64 -1.12 0.86 10.15
C GLU A 64 -1.81 0.07 9.03
N LEU A 65 -1.81 0.61 7.80
CA LEU A 65 -2.35 -0.07 6.61
C LEU A 65 -1.69 -1.44 6.39
N LEU A 66 -0.36 -1.51 6.46
CA LEU A 66 0.37 -2.77 6.29
C LEU A 66 0.04 -3.80 7.38
N ARG A 67 -0.24 -3.34 8.60
CA ARG A 67 -0.68 -4.21 9.71
C ARG A 67 -2.12 -4.66 9.51
N THR A 68 -3.01 -3.80 9.02
CA THR A 68 -4.43 -4.12 8.80
C THR A 68 -4.64 -5.03 7.59
N GLN A 69 -3.96 -4.75 6.47
CA GLN A 69 -4.15 -5.49 5.23
C GLN A 69 -3.35 -6.80 5.19
N TYR A 70 -2.08 -6.77 5.61
CA TYR A 70 -1.17 -7.90 5.47
C TYR A 70 -0.80 -8.56 6.81
N HIS A 71 -1.40 -8.13 7.92
CA HIS A 71 -1.11 -8.62 9.28
C HIS A 71 0.36 -8.54 9.64
N MET A 72 1.06 -7.54 9.11
CA MET A 72 2.47 -7.34 9.42
C MET A 72 2.67 -7.08 10.90
N THR A 73 3.82 -7.47 11.41
CA THR A 73 4.21 -7.16 12.79
C THR A 73 4.76 -5.73 12.87
N PRO A 74 4.75 -5.08 14.05
CA PRO A 74 5.09 -3.66 14.16
C PRO A 74 6.48 -3.28 13.63
N VAL A 75 7.51 -4.10 13.85
CA VAL A 75 8.86 -3.77 13.38
C VAL A 75 8.94 -3.96 11.86
N LYS A 76 8.47 -5.10 11.35
CA LYS A 76 8.41 -5.35 9.90
C LYS A 76 7.59 -4.31 9.16
N SER A 77 6.42 -3.89 9.66
CA SER A 77 5.59 -2.89 8.99
C SER A 77 6.30 -1.54 8.83
N ASN A 78 7.13 -1.14 9.81
CA ASN A 78 7.94 0.09 9.70
C ASN A 78 9.03 -0.03 8.63
N LEU A 79 9.74 -1.16 8.61
CA LEU A 79 10.76 -1.44 7.60
C LEU A 79 10.16 -1.49 6.18
N VAL A 80 9.03 -2.16 6.02
CA VAL A 80 8.34 -2.30 4.73
C VAL A 80 7.75 -0.96 4.27
N ALA A 81 7.19 -0.16 5.19
CA ALA A 81 6.72 1.19 4.88
C ALA A 81 7.88 2.10 4.40
N TYR A 82 9.10 1.91 4.91
CA TYR A 82 10.27 2.63 4.41
C TYR A 82 10.56 2.33 2.93
N TYR A 83 10.51 1.05 2.52
CA TYR A 83 10.70 0.70 1.11
C TYR A 83 9.62 1.30 0.21
N ALA A 84 8.36 1.22 0.62
CA ALA A 84 7.25 1.86 -0.12
C ALA A 84 7.45 3.38 -0.24
N ALA A 85 7.84 4.05 0.85
CA ALA A 85 8.10 5.48 0.84
C ALA A 85 9.27 5.84 -0.08
N ASN A 86 10.38 5.10 -0.02
CA ASN A 86 11.55 5.36 -0.87
C ASN A 86 11.22 5.18 -2.35
N ALA A 87 10.52 4.10 -2.71
CA ALA A 87 10.04 3.87 -4.07
C ALA A 87 9.16 5.03 -4.57
N ALA A 88 8.23 5.50 -3.74
CA ALA A 88 7.37 6.63 -4.09
C ALA A 88 8.14 7.94 -4.27
N PHE A 89 9.17 8.22 -3.45
CA PHE A 89 10.04 9.39 -3.63
C PHE A 89 10.85 9.31 -4.93
N VAL A 90 11.45 8.16 -5.23
CA VAL A 90 12.17 7.94 -6.50
C VAL A 90 11.24 8.14 -7.69
N PHE A 91 10.04 7.55 -7.65
CA PHE A 91 9.03 7.74 -8.70
C PHE A 91 8.60 9.21 -8.84
N LYS A 92 8.43 9.93 -7.73
CA LYS A 92 8.06 11.35 -7.71
C LYS A 92 9.07 12.23 -8.46
N GLU A 93 10.36 11.94 -8.34
CA GLU A 93 11.42 12.72 -8.99
C GLU A 93 11.60 12.39 -10.48
N GLY A 94 11.19 11.19 -10.91
CA GLY A 94 11.34 10.74 -12.29
C GLY A 94 10.50 11.52 -13.30
N LYS A 95 11.00 11.61 -14.54
CA LYS A 95 10.32 12.32 -15.65
C LYS A 95 9.97 11.43 -16.83
N GLN A 96 10.66 10.30 -16.97
CA GLN A 96 10.47 9.32 -18.04
C GLN A 96 10.51 7.90 -17.49
N ARG A 97 10.12 6.92 -18.31
CA ARG A 97 9.99 5.51 -17.89
C ARG A 97 11.25 4.95 -17.24
N SER A 98 12.42 5.22 -17.81
CA SER A 98 13.71 4.78 -17.24
C SER A 98 14.01 5.39 -15.87
N ASP A 99 13.42 6.54 -15.52
CA ASP A 99 13.52 7.07 -14.16
C ASP A 99 12.54 6.39 -13.22
N TYR A 100 11.32 6.10 -13.68
CA TYR A 100 10.31 5.40 -12.90
C TYR A 100 10.77 4.00 -12.51
N GLU A 101 11.45 3.30 -13.42
CA GLU A 101 12.01 1.96 -13.17
C GLU A 101 13.06 1.93 -12.05
N LYS A 102 13.65 3.09 -11.67
CA LYS A 102 14.55 3.17 -10.51
C LYS A 102 13.82 2.91 -9.19
N ALA A 103 12.49 2.95 -9.16
CA ALA A 103 11.68 2.57 -8.00
C ALA A 103 11.54 1.04 -7.85
N LEU A 104 11.79 0.25 -8.91
CA LEU A 104 11.59 -1.20 -8.89
C LEU A 104 12.40 -1.93 -7.81
N PRO A 105 13.67 -1.61 -7.50
CA PRO A 105 14.41 -2.33 -6.46
C PRO A 105 13.73 -2.28 -5.10
N ASP A 106 13.15 -1.13 -4.72
CA ASP A 106 12.44 -1.00 -3.45
C ASP A 106 11.04 -1.62 -3.49
N LEU A 107 10.34 -1.55 -4.63
CA LEU A 107 9.08 -2.29 -4.83
C LEU A 107 9.31 -3.80 -4.72
N ILE A 108 10.40 -4.31 -5.28
CA ILE A 108 10.79 -5.72 -5.17
C ILE A 108 11.07 -6.08 -3.71
N ARG A 109 11.77 -5.23 -2.95
CA ARG A 109 11.96 -5.47 -1.50
C ARG A 109 10.62 -5.47 -0.76
N PHE A 110 9.77 -4.48 -1.03
CA PHE A 110 8.43 -4.37 -0.46
C PHE A 110 7.61 -5.65 -0.70
N TYR A 111 7.46 -6.08 -1.95
CA TYR A 111 6.67 -7.26 -2.28
C TYR A 111 7.33 -8.57 -1.86
N ASN A 112 8.67 -8.65 -1.75
CA ASN A 112 9.33 -9.80 -1.12
C ASN A 112 8.92 -9.96 0.34
N TYR A 113 8.82 -8.86 1.11
CA TYR A 113 8.35 -8.95 2.49
C TYR A 113 6.88 -9.36 2.58
N VAL A 114 6.03 -8.82 1.71
CA VAL A 114 4.61 -9.22 1.62
C VAL A 114 4.51 -10.72 1.27
N HIS A 115 5.22 -11.17 0.23
CA HIS A 115 5.26 -12.56 -0.21
C HIS A 115 5.74 -13.52 0.88
N ASN A 116 6.87 -13.24 1.51
CA ASN A 116 7.47 -14.11 2.52
C ASN A 116 6.61 -14.23 3.79
N MET A 117 5.68 -13.30 3.99
CA MET A 117 4.70 -13.33 5.08
C MET A 117 3.35 -13.88 4.64
N SER A 118 3.10 -14.07 3.36
CA SER A 118 1.79 -14.44 2.83
C SER A 118 1.61 -15.96 2.76
N ASP A 119 0.36 -16.41 2.84
CA ASP A 119 -0.09 -17.75 2.48
C ASP A 119 -0.32 -17.92 0.97
N ILE A 120 -0.05 -16.88 0.17
CA ILE A 120 -0.21 -16.84 -1.28
C ILE A 120 1.15 -16.73 -1.96
N ASP A 121 1.44 -17.69 -2.84
CA ASP A 121 2.63 -17.71 -3.70
C ASP A 121 2.38 -16.90 -4.98
N PHE A 122 2.58 -15.58 -4.90
CA PHE A 122 2.47 -14.65 -6.04
C PHE A 122 3.84 -14.22 -6.58
N ASP A 123 3.90 -13.83 -7.85
CA ASP A 123 5.16 -13.40 -8.47
C ASP A 123 5.53 -11.98 -8.01
N VAL A 124 6.54 -11.89 -7.16
CA VAL A 124 7.09 -10.63 -6.62
C VAL A 124 7.55 -9.67 -7.72
N SER A 125 8.21 -10.18 -8.76
CA SER A 125 8.73 -9.35 -9.85
C SER A 125 7.56 -8.79 -10.67
N LYS A 126 6.56 -9.62 -10.96
CA LYS A 126 5.36 -9.21 -11.67
C LYS A 126 4.53 -8.21 -10.86
N ALA A 127 4.29 -8.46 -9.57
CA ALA A 127 3.58 -7.54 -8.69
C ALA A 127 4.28 -6.16 -8.63
N SER A 128 5.61 -6.15 -8.52
CA SER A 128 6.40 -4.89 -8.51
C SER A 128 6.27 -4.10 -9.80
N LYS A 129 6.24 -4.79 -10.95
CA LYS A 129 6.04 -4.16 -12.26
C LYS A 129 4.61 -3.63 -12.42
N LEU A 130 3.61 -4.37 -11.96
CA LEU A 130 2.21 -3.95 -12.01
C LEU A 130 1.94 -2.74 -11.10
N GLU A 131 2.55 -2.71 -9.90
CA GLU A 131 2.51 -1.54 -9.01
C GLU A 131 3.08 -0.30 -9.70
N LEU A 132 4.26 -0.42 -10.30
CA LEU A 132 4.86 0.69 -11.03
C LEU A 132 4.02 1.09 -12.25
N GLU A 133 3.45 0.13 -12.97
CA GLU A 133 2.69 0.41 -14.19
C GLU A 133 1.44 1.24 -13.88
N TRP A 134 0.67 0.90 -12.84
CA TRP A 134 -0.49 1.73 -12.49
C TRP A 134 -0.07 3.13 -12.01
N TRP A 135 1.08 3.28 -11.34
CA TRP A 135 1.62 4.62 -11.01
C TRP A 135 1.88 5.45 -12.27
N ILE A 136 2.47 4.82 -13.29
CA ILE A 136 2.79 5.47 -14.58
C ILE A 136 1.49 5.86 -15.29
N ILE A 137 0.55 4.93 -15.42
CA ILE A 137 -0.75 5.16 -16.07
C ILE A 137 -1.50 6.28 -15.36
N HIS A 138 -1.54 6.28 -14.03
CA HIS A 138 -2.20 7.33 -13.26
C HIS A 138 -1.56 8.70 -13.47
N ARG A 139 -0.22 8.78 -13.42
CA ARG A 139 0.51 10.03 -13.68
C ARG A 139 0.30 10.54 -15.11
N GLN A 140 0.28 9.63 -16.07
CA GLN A 140 0.17 9.91 -17.50
C GLN A 140 -1.26 9.77 -18.02
N ARG A 141 -2.27 9.89 -17.14
CA ARG A 141 -3.68 9.60 -17.45
C ARG A 141 -4.24 10.27 -18.71
N ALA A 142 -3.70 11.42 -19.13
CA ALA A 142 -4.09 12.11 -20.36
C ALA A 142 -3.64 11.38 -21.65
N GLN A 143 -2.70 10.44 -21.56
CA GLN A 143 -2.13 9.66 -22.67
C GLN A 143 -2.72 8.25 -22.74
N HIS A 144 -3.60 7.88 -21.81
CA HIS A 144 -4.18 6.54 -21.68
C HIS A 144 -5.67 6.55 -21.99
N ALA A 145 -6.18 5.40 -22.42
CA ALA A 145 -7.60 5.26 -22.71
C ALA A 145 -8.41 5.19 -21.41
N PRO A 146 -9.69 5.63 -21.42
CA PRO A 146 -10.59 5.37 -20.30
C PRO A 146 -10.63 3.87 -19.97
N GLY A 147 -10.45 3.53 -18.69
CA GLY A 147 -10.42 2.14 -18.21
C GLY A 147 -9.03 1.49 -18.14
N ASP A 148 -7.98 2.10 -18.70
CA ASP A 148 -6.60 1.58 -18.56
C ASP A 148 -6.16 1.57 -17.09
N LEU A 149 -6.48 2.62 -16.33
CA LEU A 149 -6.17 2.70 -14.90
C LEU A 149 -6.93 1.65 -14.09
N ASP A 150 -8.22 1.46 -14.38
CA ASP A 150 -9.08 0.46 -13.75
C ASP A 150 -8.48 -0.94 -13.89
N ARG A 151 -8.07 -1.28 -15.13
CA ARG A 151 -7.43 -2.56 -15.44
C ARG A 151 -6.08 -2.69 -14.74
N ALA A 152 -5.21 -1.68 -14.78
CA ALA A 152 -3.90 -1.74 -14.14
C ALA A 152 -3.99 -1.94 -12.62
N LEU A 153 -4.94 -1.25 -11.97
CA LEU A 153 -5.22 -1.44 -10.55
C LEU A 153 -5.76 -2.86 -10.26
N ALA A 154 -6.63 -3.39 -11.12
CA ALA A 154 -7.17 -4.74 -10.99
C ALA A 154 -6.11 -5.82 -11.21
N GLU A 155 -5.23 -5.68 -12.21
CA GLU A 155 -4.17 -6.64 -12.53
C GLU A 155 -3.19 -6.82 -11.37
N LEU A 156 -2.85 -5.74 -10.67
CA LEU A 156 -2.05 -5.85 -9.45
C LEU A 156 -2.74 -6.72 -8.39
N GLN A 157 -4.00 -6.45 -8.08
CA GLN A 157 -4.71 -7.25 -7.07
C GLN A 157 -4.90 -8.70 -7.52
N ALA A 158 -5.15 -8.92 -8.81
CA ALA A 158 -5.27 -10.24 -9.41
C ALA A 158 -3.98 -11.05 -9.22
N GLU A 159 -2.81 -10.42 -9.39
CA GLU A 159 -1.53 -11.05 -9.11
C GLU A 159 -1.36 -11.34 -7.61
N LEU A 160 -1.58 -10.36 -6.74
CA LEU A 160 -1.38 -10.51 -5.29
C LEU A 160 -2.25 -11.59 -4.67
N TYR A 161 -3.51 -11.70 -5.08
CA TYR A 161 -4.46 -12.67 -4.53
C TYR A 161 -4.62 -13.94 -5.37
N ARG A 162 -3.92 -14.01 -6.52
CA ARG A 162 -3.94 -15.13 -7.47
C ARG A 162 -5.36 -15.50 -7.91
N VAL A 163 -6.12 -14.49 -8.31
CA VAL A 163 -7.49 -14.61 -8.84
C VAL A 163 -7.55 -14.03 -10.27
N PRO A 164 -8.51 -14.47 -11.11
CA PRO A 164 -8.73 -13.84 -12.41
C PRO A 164 -8.98 -12.33 -12.29
N VAL A 165 -8.44 -11.55 -13.22
CA VAL A 165 -8.56 -10.07 -13.20
C VAL A 165 -10.02 -9.64 -13.23
N GLU A 166 -10.87 -10.38 -13.92
CA GLU A 166 -12.31 -10.14 -14.03
C GLU A 166 -13.01 -10.13 -12.67
N ARG A 167 -12.54 -10.93 -11.70
CA ARG A 167 -13.11 -10.95 -10.34
C ARG A 167 -12.83 -9.67 -9.56
N VAL A 168 -11.76 -8.95 -9.89
CA VAL A 168 -11.29 -7.77 -9.15
C VAL A 168 -11.37 -6.48 -9.97
N MET A 169 -11.99 -6.52 -11.16
CA MET A 169 -12.20 -5.33 -11.99
C MET A 169 -13.02 -4.25 -11.27
N GLU A 170 -14.02 -4.63 -10.48
CA GLU A 170 -14.85 -3.65 -9.75
C GLU A 170 -14.03 -2.92 -8.66
N HIS A 171 -13.11 -3.62 -7.99
CA HIS A 171 -12.17 -2.98 -7.07
C HIS A 171 -11.31 -1.93 -7.80
N GLY A 172 -10.74 -2.29 -8.95
CA GLY A 172 -9.94 -1.39 -9.78
C GLY A 172 -10.72 -0.18 -10.28
N ARG A 173 -11.93 -0.39 -10.82
CA ARG A 173 -12.84 0.64 -11.32
C ARG A 173 -13.18 1.67 -10.24
N LEU A 174 -13.60 1.22 -9.06
CA LEU A 174 -13.97 2.10 -7.95
C LEU A 174 -12.78 2.93 -7.43
N ARG A 175 -11.56 2.35 -7.43
CA ARG A 175 -10.34 3.10 -7.06
C ARG A 175 -9.97 4.14 -8.11
N ALA A 176 -10.05 3.79 -9.41
CA ALA A 176 -9.80 4.74 -10.49
C ALA A 176 -10.81 5.91 -10.48
N GLU A 177 -12.08 5.63 -10.18
CA GLU A 177 -13.12 6.65 -10.02
C GLU A 177 -12.77 7.60 -8.85
N ALA A 178 -12.37 7.05 -7.70
CA ALA A 178 -11.95 7.83 -6.54
C ALA A 178 -10.72 8.72 -6.84
N MET A 179 -9.73 8.18 -7.57
CA MET A 179 -8.54 8.94 -8.01
C MET A 179 -8.92 10.09 -8.96
N THR A 180 -9.85 9.82 -9.89
CA THR A 180 -10.34 10.80 -10.86
C THR A 180 -11.06 11.96 -10.16
N ILE A 181 -11.95 11.68 -9.21
CA ILE A 181 -12.61 12.74 -8.42
C ILE A 181 -11.56 13.62 -7.73
N ARG A 182 -10.59 13.00 -7.05
CA ARG A 182 -9.52 13.73 -6.36
C ARG A 182 -8.74 14.63 -7.32
N ASP A 183 -8.30 14.08 -8.45
CA ASP A 183 -7.49 14.80 -9.43
C ASP A 183 -8.27 15.96 -10.08
N THR A 184 -9.48 15.70 -10.60
CA THR A 184 -10.31 16.71 -11.26
C THR A 184 -10.70 17.84 -10.30
N LYS A 185 -11.06 17.51 -9.05
CA LYS A 185 -11.43 18.53 -8.05
C LYS A 185 -10.22 19.35 -7.63
N ALA A 186 -9.06 18.73 -7.45
CA ALA A 186 -7.82 19.43 -7.14
C ALA A 186 -7.43 20.46 -8.23
N GLU A 187 -7.73 20.17 -9.49
CA GLU A 187 -7.41 21.05 -10.63
C GLU A 187 -8.43 22.17 -10.86
N THR A 188 -9.64 22.05 -10.32
CA THR A 188 -10.75 22.98 -10.61
C THR A 188 -11.13 23.84 -9.41
N THR A 189 -11.60 23.22 -8.33
CA THR A 189 -12.23 23.90 -7.18
C THR A 189 -11.47 23.71 -5.86
N GLY A 190 -10.47 22.84 -5.85
CA GLY A 190 -9.95 22.23 -4.62
C GLY A 190 -10.83 21.05 -4.17
N VAL A 191 -10.27 20.18 -3.33
CA VAL A 191 -10.96 18.99 -2.80
C VAL A 191 -11.64 19.36 -1.48
N THR A 192 -12.97 19.29 -1.44
CA THR A 192 -13.78 19.60 -0.25
C THR A 192 -13.96 18.39 0.67
N GLU A 193 -14.51 18.60 1.87
CA GLU A 193 -14.86 17.48 2.76
C GLU A 193 -15.97 16.58 2.18
N GLU A 194 -16.88 17.13 1.37
CA GLU A 194 -17.88 16.34 0.66
C GLU A 194 -17.23 15.44 -0.40
N ASP A 195 -16.27 15.99 -1.16
CA ASP A 195 -15.49 15.20 -2.13
C ASP A 195 -14.72 14.08 -1.43
N TRP A 196 -14.11 14.37 -0.27
CA TRP A 196 -13.44 13.33 0.50
C TRP A 196 -14.38 12.29 1.09
N ALA A 197 -15.59 12.66 1.49
CA ALA A 197 -16.61 11.71 1.93
C ALA A 197 -17.01 10.77 0.77
N LYS A 198 -17.14 11.33 -0.44
CA LYS A 198 -17.41 10.54 -1.65
C LYS A 198 -16.26 9.60 -2.01
N ILE A 199 -15.02 10.07 -1.95
CA ILE A 199 -13.80 9.26 -2.15
C ILE A 199 -13.76 8.11 -1.15
N ASN A 200 -14.00 8.40 0.14
CA ASN A 200 -14.02 7.38 1.18
C ASN A 200 -15.07 6.29 0.91
N GLU A 201 -16.27 6.69 0.48
CA GLU A 201 -17.34 5.73 0.16
C GLU A 201 -16.97 4.84 -1.03
N LEU A 202 -16.38 5.40 -2.09
CA LEU A 202 -15.88 4.62 -3.23
C LEU A 202 -14.78 3.64 -2.80
N LEU A 203 -13.84 4.07 -1.96
CA LEU A 203 -12.80 3.18 -1.44
C LEU A 203 -13.38 2.08 -0.54
N ARG A 204 -14.38 2.36 0.30
CA ARG A 204 -15.08 1.32 1.08
C ARG A 204 -15.73 0.28 0.20
N GLN A 205 -16.46 0.71 -0.83
CA GLN A 205 -17.07 -0.21 -1.80
C GLN A 205 -16.00 -1.02 -2.53
N SER A 206 -14.90 -0.37 -2.92
CA SER A 206 -13.78 -1.01 -3.60
C SER A 206 -13.13 -2.11 -2.76
N TRP A 207 -12.80 -1.83 -1.49
CA TRP A 207 -12.17 -2.81 -0.61
C TRP A 207 -13.12 -3.93 -0.20
N ARG A 208 -14.42 -3.65 -0.04
CA ARG A 208 -15.44 -4.69 0.17
C ARG A 208 -15.58 -5.60 -1.05
N SER A 209 -15.58 -5.03 -2.25
CA SER A 209 -15.59 -5.78 -3.52
C SER A 209 -14.38 -6.71 -3.60
N LEU A 210 -13.18 -6.21 -3.31
CA LEU A 210 -11.97 -7.04 -3.27
C LEU A 210 -12.08 -8.15 -2.22
N ALA A 211 -12.45 -7.81 -0.99
CA ALA A 211 -12.59 -8.79 0.09
C ALA A 211 -13.59 -9.91 -0.26
N GLN A 212 -14.68 -9.59 -0.96
CA GLN A 212 -15.61 -10.60 -1.47
C GLN A 212 -15.01 -11.40 -2.62
N ALA A 213 -14.33 -10.75 -3.57
CA ALA A 213 -13.76 -11.37 -4.75
C ALA A 213 -12.65 -12.38 -4.43
N VAL A 214 -11.90 -12.16 -3.36
CA VAL A 214 -10.77 -13.01 -2.94
C VAL A 214 -11.15 -14.05 -1.89
N LYS A 215 -12.35 -13.97 -1.31
CA LYS A 215 -12.91 -15.04 -0.47
C LYS A 215 -13.27 -16.24 -1.35
N ASN A 216 -12.88 -17.42 -0.90
CA ASN A 216 -13.25 -18.70 -1.50
C ASN A 216 -14.72 -19.00 -1.22
#